data_AF-M6FR91-F1
#
_entry.id   AF-M6FR91-F1
#
_cell.length_a   1.000
_cell.length_b   1.000
_cell.length_c   1.000
_cell.angle_alpha   90.00
_cell.angle_beta   90.00
_cell.angle_gamma   90.00
#
_symmetry.space_group_name_H-M   'P 1'
#
loop_
_entity.id
_entity.type
_entity.pdbx_description
1 polymer ?
#
loop_
_entity_poly.entity_id
_entity_poly.type
_entity_poly.pdbx_seq_one_letter_code
_entity_poly.pdbx_strand_id
1 'polypeptide(L)'
;MSVDREILESIREAGTKRFSKVKKTDRILYGKEFGKDSLTAFAKYIDPKFEDPLHIKSIIHLLERMEKGEIQRGIINMPPRRGKSQICTRIFPAWFLGRHPDKNVILLSYSDNKAARFGRWVRDCVESNRFSQIFPNTKVRPDMRAAAEWETTSGGLVLSAGLKGGFNGDGADLLIVDDPYKNREEATSETISEKIIENFMSVGETRLSPNAIILIVHTRWLRNDLTGRLIGEDKEIESETF
;
A
#
# COMPACT_ATOMS: atom_id res chain seq x y z
N MET A 1 -20.83 -20.30 -12.68
CA MET A 1 -19.73 -20.27 -11.69
C MET A 1 -18.57 -19.56 -12.37
N SER A 2 -17.92 -18.57 -11.73
CA SER A 2 -16.88 -17.79 -12.41
C SER A 2 -15.65 -18.66 -12.67
N VAL A 3 -14.96 -18.41 -13.78
CA VAL A 3 -13.68 -19.04 -14.14
C VAL A 3 -12.67 -18.94 -12.98
N ASP A 4 -12.75 -17.87 -12.19
CA ASP A 4 -11.93 -17.68 -10.98
C ASP A 4 -12.20 -18.74 -9.91
N ARG A 5 -13.43 -19.24 -9.79
CA ARG A 5 -13.79 -20.28 -8.81
C ARG A 5 -13.26 -21.64 -9.24
N GLU A 6 -13.29 -21.98 -10.53
CA GLU A 6 -12.67 -23.20 -11.08
C GLU A 6 -11.13 -23.14 -11.01
N ILE A 7 -10.53 -21.97 -11.22
CA ILE A 7 -9.08 -21.78 -11.05
C ILE A 7 -8.71 -21.88 -9.56
N LEU A 8 -9.48 -21.27 -8.66
CA LEU A 8 -9.25 -21.38 -7.21
C LEU A 8 -9.51 -22.79 -6.67
N GLU A 9 -10.51 -23.50 -7.19
CA GLU A 9 -10.84 -24.89 -6.82
C GLU A 9 -9.80 -25.86 -7.39
N SER A 10 -9.34 -25.69 -8.63
CA SER A 10 -8.24 -26.49 -9.19
C SER A 10 -6.91 -26.22 -8.47
N ILE A 11 -6.64 -24.98 -8.05
CA ILE A 11 -5.48 -24.64 -7.20
C ILE A 11 -5.65 -25.22 -5.77
N ARG A 12 -6.88 -25.31 -5.24
CA ARG A 12 -7.18 -25.90 -3.93
C ARG A 12 -7.10 -27.43 -3.92
N GLU A 13 -7.65 -28.12 -4.93
CA GLU A 13 -7.56 -29.58 -5.07
C GLU A 13 -6.13 -30.03 -5.35
N ALA A 14 -5.35 -29.26 -6.12
CA ALA A 14 -3.91 -29.48 -6.27
C ALA A 14 -3.10 -29.09 -5.00
N GLY A 15 -3.70 -28.32 -4.10
CA GLY A 15 -3.06 -27.63 -2.99
C GLY A 15 -2.72 -28.50 -1.77
N THR A 16 -3.36 -29.66 -1.57
CA THR A 16 -3.08 -30.51 -0.41
C THR A 16 -1.91 -31.49 -0.59
N LYS A 17 -1.32 -31.60 -1.80
CA LYS A 17 -0.21 -32.56 -2.01
C LYS A 17 1.06 -32.05 -2.73
N ARG A 18 1.10 -30.87 -3.38
CA ARG A 18 2.27 -30.54 -4.25
C ARG A 18 2.70 -29.08 -4.38
N PHE A 19 2.53 -28.22 -3.37
CA PHE A 19 3.08 -26.84 -3.47
C PHE A 19 4.62 -26.78 -3.55
N SER A 20 5.32 -27.86 -3.17
CA SER A 20 6.78 -27.98 -3.35
C SER A 20 7.23 -28.28 -4.79
N LYS A 21 6.32 -28.45 -5.76
CA LYS A 21 6.64 -28.93 -7.13
C LYS A 21 6.24 -28.02 -8.32
N VAL A 22 5.70 -26.83 -8.10
CA VAL A 22 5.41 -25.89 -9.22
C VAL A 22 6.73 -25.33 -9.77
N LYS A 23 7.00 -25.48 -11.07
CA LYS A 23 8.24 -24.99 -11.67
C LYS A 23 8.28 -23.46 -11.60
N LYS A 24 9.48 -22.89 -11.42
CA LYS A 24 9.69 -21.43 -11.36
C LYS A 24 9.18 -20.71 -12.62
N THR A 25 9.25 -21.37 -13.78
CA THR A 25 8.73 -20.90 -15.06
C THR A 25 7.23 -20.65 -15.04
N ASP A 26 6.47 -21.52 -14.38
CA ASP A 26 5.00 -21.46 -14.37
C ASP A 26 4.52 -20.31 -13.50
N ARG A 27 5.25 -19.99 -12.42
CA ARG A 27 4.99 -18.81 -11.57
C ARG A 27 5.27 -17.51 -12.31
N ILE A 28 6.33 -17.47 -13.11
CA ILE A 28 6.68 -16.32 -13.95
C ILE A 28 5.61 -16.13 -15.03
N LEU A 29 5.17 -17.20 -15.68
CA LEU A 29 4.12 -17.14 -16.69
C LEU A 29 2.79 -16.66 -16.09
N TYR A 30 2.34 -17.26 -14.98
CA TYR A 30 1.14 -16.84 -14.26
C TYR A 30 1.22 -15.36 -13.86
N GLY A 31 2.35 -14.94 -13.29
CA GLY A 31 2.57 -13.56 -12.92
C GLY A 31 2.49 -12.58 -14.09
N LYS A 32 2.98 -12.98 -15.27
CA LYS A 32 2.93 -12.18 -16.49
C LYS A 32 1.53 -12.10 -17.09
N GLU A 33 0.82 -13.23 -17.16
CA GLU A 33 -0.50 -13.32 -17.78
C GLU A 33 -1.60 -12.68 -16.91
N PHE A 34 -1.55 -12.90 -15.60
CA PHE A 34 -2.60 -12.47 -14.67
C PHE A 34 -2.20 -11.26 -13.82
N GLY A 35 -0.95 -10.82 -13.89
CA GLY A 35 -0.44 -9.72 -13.05
C GLY A 35 -1.12 -8.38 -13.28
N LYS A 36 -1.80 -8.20 -14.41
CA LYS A 36 -2.62 -7.00 -14.62
C LYS A 36 -3.81 -6.96 -13.67
N ASP A 37 -4.49 -8.08 -13.47
CA ASP A 37 -5.78 -8.16 -12.76
C ASP A 37 -5.70 -8.81 -11.37
N SER A 38 -4.57 -9.42 -11.03
CA SER A 38 -4.32 -9.98 -9.70
C SER A 38 -3.07 -9.39 -9.07
N LEU A 39 -3.24 -8.72 -7.92
CA LEU A 39 -2.14 -8.19 -7.12
C LEU A 39 -1.25 -9.32 -6.60
N THR A 40 -1.81 -10.49 -6.30
CA THR A 40 -1.03 -11.68 -5.92
C THR A 40 -0.11 -12.14 -7.04
N ALA A 41 -0.63 -12.22 -8.28
CA ALA A 41 0.14 -12.62 -9.45
C ALA A 41 1.27 -11.61 -9.73
N PHE A 42 0.94 -10.32 -9.68
CA PHE A 42 1.90 -9.23 -9.82
C PHE A 42 3.01 -9.29 -8.76
N ALA A 43 2.64 -9.44 -7.48
CA ALA A 43 3.59 -9.51 -6.37
C ALA A 43 4.62 -10.62 -6.56
N LYS A 44 4.16 -11.83 -6.91
CA LYS A 44 5.01 -12.99 -7.16
C LYS A 44 5.88 -12.85 -8.42
N TYR A 45 5.42 -12.06 -9.39
CA TYR A 45 6.17 -11.79 -10.61
C TYR A 45 7.32 -10.82 -10.36
N ILE A 46 7.01 -9.67 -9.76
CA ILE A 46 7.98 -8.61 -9.46
C ILE A 46 9.02 -9.10 -8.45
N ASP A 47 8.57 -9.76 -7.39
CA ASP A 47 9.40 -10.33 -6.33
C ASP A 47 9.21 -11.85 -6.26
N PRO A 48 10.08 -12.64 -6.92
CA PRO A 48 10.00 -14.10 -6.90
C PRO A 48 10.16 -14.74 -5.51
N LYS A 49 10.61 -13.98 -4.51
CA LYS A 49 10.72 -14.42 -3.11
C LYS A 49 9.49 -14.01 -2.28
N PHE A 50 8.51 -13.34 -2.89
CA PHE A 50 7.29 -12.94 -2.21
C PHE A 50 6.50 -14.18 -1.77
N GLU A 51 6.17 -14.21 -0.49
CA GLU A 51 5.31 -15.22 0.11
C GLU A 51 4.00 -14.57 0.56
N ASP A 52 2.90 -15.30 0.35
CA ASP A 52 1.53 -14.89 0.65
C ASP A 52 0.89 -15.81 1.71
N PRO A 53 1.38 -15.82 2.96
CA PRO A 53 0.67 -16.48 4.05
C PRO A 53 -0.75 -15.91 4.21
N LEU A 54 -1.61 -16.60 4.96
CA LEU A 54 -3.04 -16.27 5.07
C LEU A 54 -3.32 -14.79 5.37
N HIS A 55 -2.56 -14.17 6.28
CA HIS A 55 -2.73 -12.75 6.62
C HIS A 55 -2.37 -11.82 5.46
N ILE A 56 -1.36 -12.16 4.64
CA ILE A 56 -1.01 -11.40 3.44
C ILE A 56 -2.09 -11.57 2.37
N LYS A 57 -2.68 -12.76 2.23
CA LYS A 57 -3.81 -12.98 1.31
C LYS A 57 -5.03 -12.13 1.69
N SER A 58 -5.34 -12.03 2.98
CA SER A 58 -6.41 -11.14 3.47
C SER A 58 -6.11 -9.67 3.17
N ILE A 59 -4.85 -9.25 3.34
CA ILE A 59 -4.42 -7.89 2.96
C ILE A 59 -4.59 -7.67 1.46
N ILE A 60 -4.13 -8.60 0.61
CA ILE A 60 -4.28 -8.48 -0.84
C ILE A 60 -5.74 -8.36 -1.24
N HIS A 61 -6.63 -9.18 -0.64
CA HIS A 61 -8.06 -9.10 -0.91
C HIS A 61 -8.64 -7.72 -0.56
N LEU A 62 -8.25 -7.12 0.57
CA LEU A 62 -8.62 -5.75 0.92
C LEU A 62 -8.10 -4.75 -0.13
N LEU A 63 -6.81 -4.84 -0.49
CA LEU A 63 -6.17 -3.91 -1.43
C LEU A 63 -6.79 -3.96 -2.83
N GLU A 64 -7.14 -5.15 -3.34
CA GLU A 64 -7.82 -5.29 -4.62
C GLU A 64 -9.23 -4.69 -4.60
N ARG A 65 -9.97 -4.83 -3.49
CA ARG A 65 -11.28 -4.14 -3.32
C ARG A 65 -11.12 -2.64 -3.21
N MET A 66 -10.04 -2.16 -2.59
CA MET A 66 -9.73 -0.74 -2.53
C MET A 66 -9.42 -0.18 -3.92
N GLU A 67 -8.59 -0.86 -4.72
CA GLU A 67 -8.27 -0.45 -6.09
C GLU A 67 -9.51 -0.39 -6.99
N LYS A 68 -10.47 -1.29 -6.81
CA LYS A 68 -11.76 -1.27 -7.51
C LYS A 68 -12.70 -0.14 -7.06
N GLY A 69 -12.34 0.62 -6.02
CA GLY A 69 -13.17 1.67 -5.44
C GLY A 69 -14.30 1.15 -4.55
N GLU A 70 -14.37 -0.15 -4.26
CA GLU A 70 -15.37 -0.73 -3.35
C GLU A 70 -15.15 -0.31 -1.89
N ILE A 71 -13.90 -0.01 -1.55
CA ILE A 71 -13.47 0.43 -0.21
C ILE A 71 -12.52 1.61 -0.37
N GLN A 72 -12.86 2.77 0.18
CA GLN A 72 -12.03 3.97 0.04
C GLN A 72 -11.15 4.25 1.27
N ARG A 73 -11.44 3.61 2.40
CA ARG A 73 -10.73 3.83 3.68
C ARG A 73 -10.38 2.48 4.28
N GLY A 74 -9.09 2.22 4.49
CA GLY A 74 -8.59 0.96 5.06
C GLY A 74 -7.54 1.21 6.14
N ILE A 75 -7.64 0.46 7.24
CA ILE A 75 -6.64 0.43 8.30
C ILE A 75 -6.16 -1.01 8.47
N ILE A 76 -4.84 -1.22 8.42
CA ILE A 76 -4.19 -2.51 8.62
C ILE A 76 -3.25 -2.39 9.83
N ASN A 77 -3.73 -2.92 10.96
CA ASN A 77 -2.95 -3.03 12.19
C ASN A 77 -2.29 -4.41 12.25
N MET A 78 -0.95 -4.46 12.19
CA MET A 78 -0.22 -5.73 12.24
C MET A 78 1.18 -5.58 12.85
N PRO A 79 1.68 -6.60 13.60
CA PRO A 79 3.03 -6.58 14.18
C PRO A 79 4.16 -6.28 13.18
N PRO A 80 5.34 -5.84 13.65
CA PRO A 80 6.47 -5.56 12.77
C PRO A 80 6.99 -6.84 12.12
N ARG A 81 7.72 -6.71 11.00
CA ARG A 81 8.35 -7.83 10.26
C ARG A 81 7.37 -8.91 9.76
N ARG A 82 6.13 -8.55 9.46
CA ARG A 82 5.09 -9.45 8.91
C ARG A 82 4.73 -9.21 7.44
N GLY A 83 5.57 -8.46 6.72
CA GLY A 83 5.40 -8.25 5.27
C GLY A 83 4.43 -7.14 4.86
N LYS A 84 3.76 -6.45 5.82
CA LYS A 84 2.80 -5.37 5.50
C LYS A 84 3.35 -4.27 4.59
N SER A 85 4.50 -3.69 4.92
CA SER A 85 5.08 -2.62 4.11
C SER A 85 5.54 -3.10 2.73
N GLN A 86 5.89 -4.38 2.59
CA GLN A 86 6.28 -4.95 1.30
C GLN A 86 5.07 -5.03 0.36
N ILE A 87 3.91 -5.47 0.84
CA ILE A 87 2.71 -5.55 0.00
C ILE A 87 2.02 -4.19 -0.12
N CYS A 88 1.79 -3.48 0.99
CA CYS A 88 0.97 -2.27 1.02
C CYS A 88 1.69 -1.02 0.51
N THR A 89 2.95 -0.80 0.89
CA THR A 89 3.66 0.48 0.65
C THR A 89 4.62 0.41 -0.55
N ARG A 90 4.87 -0.80 -1.06
CA ARG A 90 5.80 -1.07 -2.16
C ARG A 90 5.08 -1.66 -3.35
N ILE A 91 4.66 -2.92 -3.26
CA ILE A 91 4.10 -3.66 -4.40
C ILE A 91 2.76 -3.05 -4.84
N PHE A 92 1.86 -2.77 -3.91
CA PHE A 92 0.53 -2.24 -4.22
C PHE A 92 0.54 -0.89 -4.97
N PRO A 93 1.27 0.16 -4.54
CA PRO A 93 1.30 1.42 -5.28
C PRO A 93 1.92 1.26 -6.68
N ALA A 94 2.92 0.37 -6.85
CA ALA A 94 3.44 0.07 -8.18
C ALA A 94 2.36 -0.57 -9.08
N TRP A 95 1.63 -1.56 -8.57
CA TRP A 95 0.52 -2.20 -9.28
C TRP A 95 -0.60 -1.22 -9.62
N PHE A 96 -0.97 -0.37 -8.66
CA PHE A 96 -1.96 0.69 -8.82
C PHE A 96 -1.58 1.65 -9.96
N LEU A 97 -0.34 2.15 -9.98
CA LEU A 97 0.17 3.02 -11.07
C LEU A 97 0.21 2.30 -12.42
N GLY A 98 0.50 1.00 -12.44
CA GLY A 98 0.41 0.19 -13.66
C GLY A 98 -0.99 0.20 -14.28
N ARG A 99 -2.02 0.21 -13.44
CA ARG A 99 -3.43 0.24 -13.86
C ARG A 99 -3.96 1.65 -14.08
N HIS A 100 -3.45 2.62 -13.32
CA HIS A 100 -3.90 4.01 -13.30
C HIS A 100 -2.70 4.97 -13.40
N PRO A 101 -2.04 5.04 -14.58
CA PRO A 101 -0.80 5.79 -14.71
C PRO A 101 -0.96 7.31 -14.57
N ASP A 102 -2.18 7.83 -14.72
CA ASP A 102 -2.56 9.24 -14.58
C ASP A 102 -2.90 9.65 -13.13
N LYS A 103 -2.86 8.71 -12.17
CA LYS A 103 -3.28 8.94 -10.79
C LYS A 103 -2.14 9.28 -9.85
N ASN A 104 -2.46 10.14 -8.87
CA ASN A 104 -1.51 10.63 -7.90
C ASN A 104 -1.43 9.70 -6.68
N VAL A 105 -0.22 9.31 -6.29
CA VAL A 105 0.09 8.45 -5.15
C VAL A 105 0.94 9.20 -4.13
N ILE A 106 0.47 9.28 -2.89
CA ILE A 106 1.22 9.85 -1.76
C ILE A 106 1.59 8.75 -0.78
N LEU A 107 2.89 8.62 -0.49
CA LEU A 107 3.46 7.66 0.46
C LEU A 107 4.02 8.40 1.69
N LEU A 108 3.35 8.24 2.81
CA LEU A 108 3.71 8.86 4.08
C LEU A 108 4.33 7.84 5.05
N SER A 109 5.32 8.28 5.82
CA SER A 109 5.90 7.49 6.91
C SER A 109 6.39 8.41 8.05
N TYR A 110 6.79 7.87 9.20
CA TYR A 110 7.28 8.70 10.32
C TYR A 110 8.50 9.60 9.99
N SER A 111 9.24 9.31 8.91
CA SER A 111 10.41 10.10 8.48
C SER A 111 10.54 10.18 6.96
N ASP A 112 11.08 11.30 6.47
CA ASP A 112 11.35 11.52 5.04
C ASP A 112 12.26 10.45 4.46
N ASN A 113 13.31 10.07 5.19
CA ASN A 113 14.24 9.02 4.76
C ASN A 113 13.55 7.66 4.57
N LYS A 114 12.60 7.29 5.43
CA LYS A 114 11.86 6.03 5.27
C LYS A 114 10.90 6.14 4.08
N ALA A 115 10.19 7.26 3.95
CA ALA A 115 9.27 7.51 2.84
C ALA A 115 9.99 7.52 1.49
N ALA A 116 11.09 8.26 1.34
CA ALA A 116 11.88 8.33 0.10
C ALA A 116 12.44 6.96 -0.34
N ARG A 117 12.69 6.04 0.59
CA ARG A 117 13.03 4.64 0.24
C ARG A 117 11.87 3.87 -0.36
N PHE A 118 10.63 4.16 0.05
CA PHE A 118 9.45 3.60 -0.59
C PHE A 118 9.26 4.20 -1.98
N GLY A 119 9.28 5.53 -2.10
CA GLY A 119 9.20 6.22 -3.39
C GLY A 119 10.23 5.70 -4.40
N ARG A 120 11.49 5.59 -3.98
CA ARG A 120 12.56 4.97 -4.79
C ARG A 120 12.23 3.54 -5.21
N TRP A 121 11.80 2.69 -4.27
CA TRP A 121 11.49 1.29 -4.58
C TRP A 121 10.36 1.18 -5.60
N VAL A 122 9.30 1.99 -5.46
CA VAL A 122 8.17 2.00 -6.38
C VAL A 122 8.63 2.48 -7.76
N ARG A 123 9.40 3.58 -7.83
CA ARG A 123 9.98 4.07 -9.08
C ARG A 123 10.82 3.01 -9.78
N ASP A 124 11.77 2.41 -9.06
CA ASP A 124 12.68 1.39 -9.59
C ASP A 124 11.90 0.13 -10.03
N CYS A 125 10.78 -0.19 -9.37
CA CYS A 125 9.86 -1.23 -9.79
C CYS A 125 9.20 -0.87 -11.14
N VAL A 126 8.64 0.33 -11.26
CA VAL A 126 8.00 0.82 -12.50
C VAL A 126 8.99 0.91 -13.67
N GLU A 127 10.24 1.27 -13.42
CA GLU A 127 11.31 1.28 -14.43
C GLU A 127 11.81 -0.13 -14.83
N SER A 128 11.40 -1.17 -14.11
CA SER A 128 11.93 -2.53 -14.32
C SER A 128 11.34 -3.21 -15.57
N ASN A 129 12.16 -4.06 -16.20
CA ASN A 129 11.71 -4.92 -17.31
C ASN A 129 10.57 -5.89 -16.93
N ARG A 130 10.45 -6.26 -15.65
CA ARG A 130 9.34 -7.12 -15.21
C ARG A 130 8.04 -6.33 -15.19
N PHE A 131 8.08 -5.12 -14.65
CA PHE A 131 6.91 -4.26 -14.63
C PHE A 131 6.41 -3.95 -16.05
N SER A 132 7.30 -3.58 -16.96
CA SER A 132 6.95 -3.26 -18.34
C SER A 132 6.38 -4.44 -19.14
N GLN A 133 6.67 -5.69 -18.75
CA GLN A 133 6.04 -6.87 -19.34
C GLN A 133 4.55 -7.02 -18.98
N ILE A 134 4.11 -6.41 -17.88
CA ILE A 134 2.71 -6.40 -17.45
C ILE A 134 2.04 -5.08 -17.84
N PHE A 135 2.74 -3.95 -17.65
CA PHE A 135 2.25 -2.59 -17.88
C PHE A 135 3.17 -1.83 -18.85
N PRO A 136 3.17 -2.15 -20.16
CA PRO A 136 4.11 -1.57 -21.13
C PRO A 136 3.96 -0.07 -21.36
N ASN A 137 2.79 0.49 -21.02
CA ASN A 137 2.44 1.88 -21.25
C ASN A 137 2.68 2.79 -20.04
N THR A 138 2.97 2.22 -18.87
CA THR A 138 3.25 3.00 -17.66
C THR A 138 4.76 3.16 -17.51
N LYS A 139 5.24 4.40 -17.66
CA LYS A 139 6.66 4.74 -17.64
C LYS A 139 6.91 5.93 -16.71
N VAL A 140 8.07 5.96 -16.07
CA VAL A 140 8.53 7.14 -15.31
C VAL A 140 8.95 8.24 -16.29
N ARG A 141 8.60 9.48 -16.00
CA ARG A 141 9.00 10.64 -16.79
C ARG A 141 10.50 10.88 -16.63
N PRO A 142 11.29 10.98 -17.71
CA PRO A 142 12.76 11.04 -17.61
C PRO A 142 13.32 12.26 -16.86
N ASP A 143 12.60 13.38 -16.88
CA ASP A 143 12.98 14.67 -16.31
C ASP A 143 12.54 14.84 -14.84
N MET A 144 11.50 14.13 -14.38
CA MET A 144 11.03 14.12 -13.00
C MET A 144 11.03 12.72 -12.40
N ARG A 145 12.19 12.35 -11.85
CA ARG A 145 12.51 11.01 -11.35
C ARG A 145 13.22 11.01 -9.99
N ALA A 146 13.05 12.04 -9.16
CA ALA A 146 13.69 12.06 -7.84
C ALA A 146 13.12 10.94 -6.94
N ALA A 147 13.89 10.51 -5.94
CA ALA A 147 13.48 9.39 -5.10
C ALA A 147 12.23 9.68 -4.25
N ALA A 148 12.08 10.94 -3.84
CA ALA A 148 10.96 11.41 -3.04
C ALA A 148 9.80 11.95 -3.90
N GLU A 149 10.05 12.28 -5.17
CA GLU A 149 9.08 12.92 -6.05
C GLU A 149 9.39 12.59 -7.50
N TRP A 150 8.45 11.94 -8.18
CA TRP A 150 8.58 11.59 -9.58
C TRP A 150 7.20 11.47 -10.22
N GLU A 151 7.15 11.54 -11.55
CA GLU A 151 5.90 11.46 -12.29
C GLU A 151 5.94 10.33 -13.30
N THR A 152 4.78 9.80 -13.67
CA THR A 152 4.66 8.97 -14.87
C THR A 152 4.61 9.85 -16.13
N THR A 153 4.84 9.26 -17.30
CA THR A 153 4.62 9.93 -18.59
C THR A 153 3.15 10.23 -18.87
N SER A 154 2.22 9.71 -18.05
CA SER A 154 0.78 9.97 -18.16
C SER A 154 0.29 11.03 -17.16
N GLY A 155 1.19 11.65 -16.39
CA GLY A 155 0.87 12.74 -15.46
C GLY A 155 0.55 12.32 -14.03
N GLY A 156 0.66 11.03 -13.68
CA GLY A 156 0.48 10.56 -12.31
C GLY A 156 1.70 10.89 -11.45
N LEU A 157 1.51 11.69 -10.41
CA LEU A 157 2.54 12.07 -9.44
C LEU A 157 2.73 10.98 -8.38
N VAL A 158 3.98 10.72 -8.00
CA VAL A 158 4.30 9.93 -6.81
C VAL A 158 5.15 10.77 -5.86
N LEU A 159 4.55 11.14 -4.73
CA LEU A 159 5.19 11.91 -3.67
C LEU A 159 5.43 11.02 -2.45
N SER A 160 6.61 11.14 -1.85
CA SER A 160 6.99 10.39 -0.65
C SER A 160 7.61 11.32 0.38
N ALA A 161 6.97 11.43 1.55
CA ALA A 161 7.40 12.38 2.59
C ALA A 161 7.09 11.90 4.01
N GLY A 162 7.75 12.52 4.98
CA GLY A 162 7.56 12.25 6.40
C GLY A 162 6.33 12.95 6.96
N LEU A 163 5.55 12.26 7.79
CA LEU A 163 4.36 12.79 8.49
C LEU A 163 4.65 13.98 9.39
N LYS A 164 5.91 14.24 9.75
CA LYS A 164 6.30 15.37 10.59
C LYS A 164 6.56 16.65 9.79
N GLY A 165 6.80 16.52 8.48
CA GLY A 165 7.01 17.64 7.58
C GLY A 165 5.68 18.29 7.19
N GLY A 166 5.72 19.59 6.92
CA GLY A 166 4.59 20.26 6.28
C GLY A 166 4.47 19.77 4.84
N PHE A 167 3.28 19.40 4.42
CA PHE A 167 3.00 18.99 3.05
C PHE A 167 2.58 20.24 2.25
N ASN A 168 3.13 20.43 1.06
CA ASN A 168 2.65 21.43 0.08
C ASN A 168 2.39 20.69 -1.25
N GLY A 169 1.25 20.94 -1.88
CA GLY A 169 0.99 20.49 -3.25
C GLY A 169 0.24 19.16 -3.41
N ASP A 170 -0.51 19.12 -4.51
CA ASP A 170 -1.22 18.05 -5.24
C ASP A 170 -2.18 17.10 -4.53
N GLY A 171 -3.36 16.91 -5.14
CA GLY A 171 -4.40 16.00 -4.65
C GLY A 171 -3.98 14.54 -4.82
N ALA A 172 -4.28 13.69 -3.83
CA ALA A 172 -3.98 12.26 -3.86
C ALA A 172 -5.20 11.44 -4.32
N ASP A 173 -4.97 10.50 -5.23
CA ASP A 173 -5.92 9.43 -5.54
C ASP A 173 -5.65 8.17 -4.70
N LEU A 174 -4.40 7.94 -4.30
CA LEU A 174 -3.99 6.90 -3.36
C LEU A 174 -3.05 7.49 -2.30
N LEU A 175 -3.51 7.54 -1.05
CA LEU A 175 -2.74 7.93 0.12
C LEU A 175 -2.41 6.70 0.96
N ILE A 176 -1.12 6.41 1.13
CA ILE A 176 -0.65 5.31 2.01
C ILE A 176 0.17 5.91 3.15
N VAL A 177 -0.20 5.57 4.39
CA VAL A 177 0.50 5.97 5.62
C VAL A 177 1.11 4.73 6.27
N ASP A 178 2.44 4.59 6.24
CA ASP A 178 3.15 3.40 6.74
C ASP A 178 3.99 3.70 8.00
N ASP A 179 3.56 3.10 9.11
CA ASP A 179 4.02 3.34 10.47
C ASP A 179 4.16 4.84 10.77
N PRO A 180 3.06 5.53 11.15
CA PRO A 180 3.08 6.96 11.48
C PRO A 180 4.06 7.36 12.59
N TYR A 181 4.40 6.44 13.48
CA TYR A 181 5.30 6.65 14.61
C TYR A 181 6.61 5.87 14.43
N LYS A 182 7.75 6.48 14.77
CA LYS A 182 9.06 5.83 14.70
C LYS A 182 9.23 4.72 15.73
N ASN A 183 8.78 4.99 16.95
CA ASN A 183 8.99 4.17 18.13
C ASN A 183 7.91 4.48 19.18
N ARG A 184 7.97 3.75 20.30
CA ARG A 184 7.05 3.93 21.42
C ARG A 184 7.16 5.32 22.06
N GLU A 185 8.36 5.88 22.15
CA GLU A 185 8.60 7.21 22.75
C GLU A 185 7.84 8.30 22.01
N GLU A 186 7.88 8.31 20.67
CA GLU A 186 7.10 9.23 19.85
C GLU A 186 5.59 8.99 20.00
N ALA A 187 5.15 7.74 20.11
CA ALA A 187 3.73 7.43 20.33
C ALA A 187 3.23 7.93 21.69
N THR A 188 4.05 7.83 22.74
CA THR A 188 3.71 8.30 24.10
C THR A 188 3.84 9.80 24.29
N SER A 189 4.53 10.50 23.39
CA SER A 189 4.62 11.95 23.42
C SER A 189 3.33 12.56 22.86
N GLU A 190 2.53 13.15 23.73
CA GLU A 190 1.28 13.82 23.34
C GLU A 190 1.52 14.88 22.27
N THR A 191 2.52 15.74 22.44
CA THR A 191 2.87 16.77 21.45
C THR A 191 3.23 16.19 20.08
N ILE A 192 4.00 15.09 20.03
CA ILE A 192 4.37 14.47 18.76
C ILE A 192 3.17 13.75 18.15
N SER A 193 2.37 13.06 18.97
CA SER A 193 1.19 12.33 18.51
C SER A 193 0.12 13.27 17.96
N GLU A 194 -0.19 14.36 18.66
CA GLU A 194 -1.12 15.39 18.17
C GLU A 194 -0.64 15.97 16.84
N LYS A 195 0.65 16.33 16.75
CA LYS A 195 1.21 16.86 15.49
C LYS A 195 1.11 15.86 14.34
N ILE A 196 1.31 14.56 14.59
CA ILE A 196 1.13 13.51 13.56
C ILE A 196 -0.33 13.43 13.12
N ILE A 197 -1.27 13.51 14.06
CA ILE A 197 -2.71 13.46 13.79
C ILE A 197 -3.14 14.71 13.03
N GLU A 198 -2.77 15.91 13.48
CA GLU A 198 -3.00 17.18 12.80
C GLU A 198 -2.46 17.15 11.36
N ASN A 199 -1.22 16.69 11.19
CA ASN A 199 -0.62 16.59 9.87
C ASN A 199 -1.39 15.59 8.98
N PHE A 200 -1.80 14.44 9.51
CA PHE A 200 -2.64 13.50 8.76
C PHE A 200 -4.00 14.10 8.39
N MET A 201 -4.68 14.74 9.33
CA MET A 201 -5.98 15.39 9.11
C MET A 201 -5.85 16.52 8.08
N SER A 202 -4.79 17.32 8.13
CA SER A 202 -4.54 18.38 7.15
C SER A 202 -4.42 17.86 5.71
N VAL A 203 -3.81 16.67 5.54
CA VAL A 203 -3.73 15.98 4.25
C VAL A 203 -5.10 15.43 3.86
N GLY A 204 -5.82 14.82 4.81
CA GLY A 204 -7.13 14.22 4.57
C GLY A 204 -8.25 15.22 4.27
N GLU A 205 -8.24 16.40 4.90
CA GLU A 205 -9.30 17.41 4.79
C GLU A 205 -9.18 18.27 3.53
N THR A 206 -7.96 18.54 3.05
CA THR A 206 -7.76 19.56 2.01
C THR A 206 -7.29 19.01 0.67
N ARG A 207 -6.97 17.71 0.55
CA ARG A 207 -6.07 17.23 -0.53
C ARG A 207 -6.39 15.85 -1.11
N LEU A 208 -7.61 15.37 -0.94
CA LEU A 208 -8.04 14.09 -1.51
C LEU A 208 -8.88 14.32 -2.77
N SER A 209 -8.54 13.64 -3.85
CA SER A 209 -9.39 13.55 -5.02
C SER A 209 -10.77 12.97 -4.65
N PRO A 210 -11.83 13.30 -5.41
CA PRO A 210 -13.09 12.57 -5.32
C PRO A 210 -12.82 11.07 -5.48
N ASN A 211 -13.20 10.26 -4.50
CA ASN A 211 -12.95 8.81 -4.43
C ASN A 211 -11.52 8.37 -4.12
N ALA A 212 -10.67 9.25 -3.58
CA ALA A 212 -9.33 8.87 -3.14
C ALA A 212 -9.36 7.67 -2.19
N ILE A 213 -8.38 6.78 -2.33
CA ILE A 213 -8.14 5.64 -1.46
C ILE A 213 -7.18 6.08 -0.35
N ILE A 214 -7.56 5.87 0.92
CA ILE A 214 -6.67 6.05 2.06
C ILE A 214 -6.40 4.70 2.71
N LEU A 215 -5.12 4.35 2.80
CA LEU A 215 -4.65 3.14 3.45
C LEU A 215 -3.67 3.50 4.58
N ILE A 216 -4.01 3.14 5.81
CA ILE A 216 -3.10 3.26 6.95
C ILE A 216 -2.58 1.87 7.31
N VAL A 217 -1.27 1.75 7.40
CA VAL A 217 -0.57 0.51 7.74
C VAL A 217 0.24 0.78 8.99
N HIS A 218 -0.07 0.10 10.10
CA HIS A 218 0.50 0.47 11.38
C HIS A 218 0.87 -0.72 12.26
N THR A 219 2.04 -0.60 12.90
CA THR A 219 2.39 -1.32 14.12
C THR A 219 1.92 -0.52 15.33
N ARG A 220 0.79 -0.90 15.94
CA ARG A 220 0.20 -0.14 17.05
C ARG A 220 1.06 -0.12 18.30
N TRP A 221 1.06 1.03 18.97
CA TRP A 221 1.83 1.25 20.20
C TRP A 221 0.95 1.58 21.41
N LEU A 222 -0.13 2.33 21.20
CA LEU A 222 -1.02 2.83 22.25
C LEU A 222 -2.47 2.80 21.79
N ARG A 223 -3.42 2.76 22.72
CA ARG A 223 -4.86 2.82 22.38
C ARG A 223 -5.25 4.11 21.68
N ASN A 224 -4.59 5.23 21.98
CA ASN A 224 -4.86 6.56 21.43
C ASN A 224 -3.86 6.99 20.34
N ASP A 225 -3.14 6.04 19.74
CA ASP A 225 -2.35 6.32 18.52
C ASP A 225 -3.28 6.72 17.35
N LEU A 226 -2.72 7.21 16.23
CA LEU A 226 -3.46 7.66 15.05
C LEU A 226 -4.58 6.70 14.67
N THR A 227 -4.31 5.40 14.60
CA THR A 227 -5.32 4.42 14.21
C THR A 227 -6.41 4.27 15.27
N GLY A 228 -6.04 4.31 16.54
CA GLY A 228 -6.97 4.28 17.66
C GLY A 228 -7.95 5.44 17.66
N ARG A 229 -7.47 6.67 17.40
CA ARG A 229 -8.35 7.85 17.30
C ARG A 229 -9.30 7.77 16.11
N LEU A 230 -8.79 7.33 14.95
CA LEU A 230 -9.60 7.24 13.74
C LEU A 230 -10.75 6.22 13.85
N ILE A 231 -10.58 5.18 14.65
CA ILE A 231 -11.62 4.18 14.91
C ILE A 231 -12.41 4.46 16.20
N GLY A 232 -12.12 5.55 16.90
CA GLY A 232 -12.81 5.97 18.12
C GLY A 232 -12.49 5.12 19.37
N GLU A 233 -11.36 4.42 19.39
CA GLU A 233 -10.89 3.64 20.55
C GLU A 233 -10.31 4.51 21.68
N ASP A 234 -10.07 5.80 21.41
CA ASP A 234 -9.63 6.81 22.38
C ASP A 234 -10.78 7.37 23.22
N LYS A 235 -12.02 7.19 22.77
CA LYS A 235 -13.21 7.50 23.56
C LYS A 235 -13.40 6.37 24.57
N GLU A 236 -13.20 6.68 25.86
CA GLU A 236 -13.75 5.83 26.91
C GLU A 236 -15.25 5.67 26.64
N ILE A 237 -15.74 4.43 26.74
CA ILE A 237 -17.18 4.19 26.89
C ILE A 237 -17.56 4.98 28.13
N GLU A 238 -18.29 6.09 27.99
CA GLU A 238 -19.08 6.61 29.11
C GLU A 238 -19.87 5.41 29.60
N SER A 239 -19.48 4.86 30.75
CA SER A 239 -20.26 3.84 31.40
C SER A 239 -21.61 4.48 31.68
N GLU A 240 -22.59 4.21 30.83
CA GLU A 240 -23.99 4.38 31.16
C GLU A 240 -24.21 3.50 32.40
N THR A 241 -24.06 4.12 33.57
CA THR A 241 -24.63 3.64 34.81
C THR A 241 -26.13 3.53 34.60
N PHE A 242 -26.58 2.30 34.32
CA PHE A 242 -27.95 1.86 34.56
C PHE A 242 -28.04 1.24 35.95
#